data_AF-A0A3B0QU77-F1
#
_entry.id   AF-A0A3B0QU77-F1
#
_cell.length_a   1.000
_cell.length_b   1.000
_cell.length_c   1.000
_cell.angle_alpha   90.00
_cell.angle_beta   90.00
_cell.angle_gamma   90.00
#
_symmetry.space_group_name_H-M   'P 1'
#
loop_
_entity.id
_entity.type
_entity.pdbx_description
1 polymer ?
#
loop_
_entity_poly.entity_id
_entity_poly.type
_entity_poly.pdbx_seq_one_letter_code
_entity_poly.pdbx_strand_id
1 'polypeptide(L)'
;MIIAETQRLIISKVTIADAPFFVELMNTPHWLKYIGDRHIKTIKQAENHLKKGILKSYKDFGFGFYKLLLKHEQNKTIGVVGLVKRKELEHVDIGFGF
;
A
#
# COMPACT_ATOMS: atom_id res chain seq x y z
N MET A 1 -6.98 1.00 11.20
CA MET A 1 -8.03 2.02 11.08
C MET A 1 -8.70 1.87 9.72
N ILE A 2 -10.01 1.63 9.69
CA ILE A 2 -10.81 1.60 8.45
C ILE A 2 -11.00 3.04 7.96
N ILE A 3 -10.92 3.23 6.65
CA ILE A 3 -11.07 4.52 5.98
C ILE A 3 -12.38 4.59 5.21
N ALA A 4 -12.73 3.49 4.54
CA ALA A 4 -13.97 3.37 3.79
C ALA A 4 -14.34 1.90 3.60
N GLU A 5 -15.60 1.66 3.29
CA GLU A 5 -16.11 0.33 2.99
C GLU A 5 -17.01 0.37 1.76
N THR A 6 -17.02 -0.73 1.02
CA THR A 6 -17.96 -0.98 -0.06
C THR A 6 -18.70 -2.28 0.20
N GLN A 7 -19.56 -2.71 -0.74
CA GLN A 7 -20.19 -4.02 -0.69
C GLN A 7 -19.18 -5.17 -0.60
N ARG A 8 -18.01 -5.04 -1.28
CA ARG A 8 -17.05 -6.14 -1.42
C ARG A 8 -15.73 -5.92 -0.70
N LEU A 9 -15.40 -4.66 -0.39
CA LEU A 9 -14.07 -4.27 0.07
C LEU A 9 -14.10 -3.48 1.36
N ILE A 10 -13.04 -3.63 2.16
CA ILE A 10 -12.66 -2.72 3.23
C ILE A 10 -11.38 -2.01 2.78
N ILE A 11 -11.35 -0.69 2.91
CA ILE A 11 -10.16 0.13 2.70
C ILE A 11 -9.64 0.53 4.07
N SER A 12 -8.40 0.19 4.41
CA SER A 12 -7.83 0.49 5.73
C SER A 12 -6.38 0.95 5.68
N LYS A 13 -5.94 1.64 6.74
CA LYS A 13 -4.53 2.02 6.90
C LYS A 13 -3.63 0.80 6.91
N VAL A 14 -2.53 0.92 6.18
CA VAL A 14 -1.38 0.02 6.28
C VAL A 14 -0.74 0.18 7.64
N THR A 15 -0.29 -0.92 8.22
CA THR A 15 0.47 -0.98 9.46
C THR A 15 1.79 -1.70 9.21
N ILE A 16 2.68 -1.68 10.19
CA ILE A 16 3.95 -2.41 10.05
C ILE A 16 3.75 -3.92 9.92
N ALA A 17 2.66 -4.46 10.48
CA ALA A 17 2.32 -5.88 10.41
C ALA A 17 1.97 -6.34 8.98
N ASP A 18 1.71 -5.41 8.06
CA ASP A 18 1.43 -5.73 6.66
C ASP A 18 2.71 -5.94 5.83
N ALA A 19 3.89 -5.80 6.42
CA ALA A 19 5.17 -5.98 5.74
C ALA A 19 5.30 -7.30 4.94
N PRO A 20 4.85 -8.47 5.43
CA PRO A 20 4.91 -9.71 4.64
C PRO A 20 4.14 -9.61 3.32
N PHE A 21 2.94 -9.04 3.34
CA PHE A 21 2.14 -8.83 2.13
C PHE A 21 2.83 -7.91 1.13
N PHE A 22 3.53 -6.87 1.61
CA PHE A 22 4.28 -5.96 0.73
C PHE A 22 5.50 -6.62 0.09
N VAL A 23 6.12 -7.62 0.75
CA VAL A 23 7.14 -8.44 0.10
C VAL A 23 6.52 -9.18 -1.08
N GLU A 24 5.38 -9.84 -0.90
CA GLU A 24 4.71 -10.57 -1.99
C GLU A 24 4.29 -9.62 -3.12
N LEU A 25 3.53 -8.58 -2.80
CA LEU A 25 2.97 -7.62 -3.76
C LEU A 25 4.06 -6.95 -4.61
N MET A 26 5.15 -6.50 -4.00
CA MET A 26 6.21 -5.77 -4.72
C MET A 26 7.06 -6.65 -5.63
N ASN A 27 6.89 -7.97 -5.54
CA ASN A 27 7.59 -8.96 -6.35
C ASN A 27 6.67 -9.68 -7.35
N THR A 28 5.41 -9.25 -7.48
CA THR A 28 4.53 -9.80 -8.52
C THR A 28 5.00 -9.36 -9.91
N PRO A 29 4.76 -10.17 -10.96
CA PRO A 29 5.19 -9.82 -12.32
C PRO A 29 4.67 -8.46 -12.81
N HIS A 30 3.42 -8.11 -12.46
CA HIS A 30 2.83 -6.83 -12.83
C HIS A 30 3.44 -5.66 -12.07
N TRP A 31 3.73 -5.82 -10.78
CA TRP A 31 4.42 -4.79 -10.02
C TRP A 31 5.79 -4.49 -10.61
N LEU A 32 6.58 -5.53 -10.88
CA LEU A 32 7.91 -5.39 -11.47
C LEU A 32 7.85 -4.74 -12.86
N LYS A 33 6.84 -5.09 -13.67
CA LYS A 33 6.67 -4.55 -15.03
C LYS A 33 6.22 -3.08 -15.05
N TYR A 34 5.27 -2.69 -14.21
CA TYR A 34 4.60 -1.38 -14.33
C TYR A 34 4.99 -0.37 -13.26
N ILE A 35 5.51 -0.82 -12.10
CA ILE A 35 5.91 0.06 -10.98
C ILE A 35 7.44 0.04 -10.80
N GLY A 36 8.07 -1.11 -11.06
CA GLY A 36 9.52 -1.29 -11.00
C GLY A 36 10.00 -2.02 -9.73
N ASP A 37 11.14 -2.71 -9.85
CA ASP A 37 11.75 -3.45 -8.74
C ASP A 37 12.21 -2.49 -7.63
N ARG A 38 11.72 -2.75 -6.41
CA ARG A 38 12.11 -2.00 -5.21
C ARG A 38 13.25 -2.67 -4.44
N HIS A 39 13.70 -3.84 -4.92
CA HIS A 39 14.70 -4.70 -4.30
C HIS A 39 14.36 -5.06 -2.84
N ILE A 40 13.07 -5.22 -2.55
CA ILE A 40 12.56 -5.64 -1.24
C ILE A 40 12.27 -7.13 -1.32
N LYS A 41 13.12 -7.94 -0.70
CA LYS A 41 13.02 -9.41 -0.72
C LYS A 41 12.79 -10.01 0.67
N THR A 42 12.84 -9.18 1.72
CA THR A 42 12.69 -9.61 3.11
C THR A 42 11.65 -8.77 3.84
N ILE A 43 11.02 -9.36 4.87
CA ILE A 43 10.08 -8.65 5.75
C ILE A 43 10.76 -7.41 6.34
N LYS A 44 12.04 -7.51 6.74
CA LYS A 44 12.78 -6.38 7.33
C LYS A 44 12.95 -5.21 6.36
N GLN A 45 13.23 -5.49 5.10
CA GLN A 45 13.30 -4.47 4.05
C GLN A 45 11.92 -3.84 3.83
N ALA A 46 10.85 -4.65 3.80
CA ALA A 46 9.49 -4.15 3.66
C ALA A 46 9.08 -3.26 4.84
N GLU A 47 9.38 -3.65 6.09
CA GLU A 47 9.17 -2.81 7.28
C GLU A 47 9.82 -1.44 7.14
N ASN A 48 11.09 -1.41 6.74
CA ASN A 48 11.84 -0.17 6.55
C ASN A 48 11.27 0.66 5.41
N HIS A 49 10.83 0.02 4.32
CA HIS A 49 10.19 0.68 3.20
C HIS A 49 8.86 1.32 3.61
N LEU A 50 8.01 0.60 4.34
CA LEU A 50 6.74 1.11 4.85
C LEU A 50 6.94 2.30 5.77
N LYS A 51 7.94 2.24 6.67
CA LYS A 51 8.29 3.36 7.58
C LYS A 51 8.72 4.62 6.82
N LYS A 52 9.50 4.47 5.75
CA LYS A 52 10.01 5.60 4.94
C LYS A 52 8.98 6.12 3.93
N GLY A 53 8.02 5.28 3.52
CA GLY A 53 7.00 5.59 2.52
C GLY A 53 5.62 5.82 3.14
N ILE A 54 4.76 4.80 3.08
CA ILE A 54 3.32 4.90 3.40
C ILE A 54 3.09 5.43 4.81
N LEU A 55 3.80 4.90 5.81
CA LEU A 55 3.62 5.30 7.21
C LEU A 55 4.12 6.72 7.48
N LYS A 56 5.15 7.18 6.76
CA LYS A 56 5.60 8.57 6.81
C LYS A 56 4.56 9.50 6.19
N SER A 57 3.97 9.11 5.05
CA SER A 57 2.94 9.89 4.36
C SER A 57 1.72 10.15 5.25
N TYR A 58 1.29 9.15 6.02
CA TYR A 58 0.22 9.33 7.00
C TYR A 58 0.53 10.39 8.07
N LYS A 59 1.80 10.51 8.48
CA LYS A 59 2.24 11.51 9.47
C LYS A 59 2.37 12.89 8.85
N ASP A 60 2.96 12.97 7.66
CA ASP A 60 3.27 14.24 7.00
C ASP A 60 2.02 14.90 6.40
N PHE A 61 1.11 14.12 5.81
CA PHE A 61 0.00 14.62 4.98
C PHE A 61 -1.38 14.18 5.47
N GLY A 62 -1.46 13.28 6.46
CA GLY A 62 -2.71 12.69 6.91
C GLY A 62 -3.27 11.59 6.00
N PHE A 63 -2.70 11.39 4.82
CA PHE A 63 -3.12 10.37 3.84
C PHE A 63 -1.93 9.61 3.22
N GLY A 64 -2.24 8.54 2.50
CA GLY A 64 -1.25 7.70 1.81
C GLY A 64 -1.93 6.56 1.04
N PHE A 65 -1.15 5.57 0.61
CA PHE A 65 -1.70 4.30 0.15
C PHE A 65 -2.39 3.56 1.29
N TYR A 66 -3.51 2.93 1.02
CA TYR A 66 -4.29 2.10 1.93
C TYR A 66 -4.31 0.66 1.39
N LYS A 67 -4.50 -0.31 2.27
CA LYS A 67 -4.68 -1.72 1.87
C LYS A 67 -6.15 -2.02 1.61
N LEU A 68 -6.38 -2.89 0.63
CA LEU A 68 -7.69 -3.39 0.23
C LEU A 68 -7.89 -4.80 0.76
N LEU A 69 -8.98 -5.02 1.50
CA LEU A 69 -9.35 -6.32 2.05
C LEU A 69 -10.64 -6.83 1.41
N LEU A 70 -10.67 -8.10 0.98
CA LEU A 70 -11.87 -8.77 0.47
C LEU A 70 -12.76 -9.26 1.62
N LYS A 71 -13.98 -8.72 1.73
CA LYS A 71 -14.91 -9.08 2.82
C LYS A 71 -15.28 -10.56 2.84
N HIS A 72 -15.48 -11.16 1.66
CA HIS A 72 -15.92 -12.55 1.54
C HIS A 72 -14.79 -13.58 1.70
N GLU A 73 -13.53 -13.15 1.66
CA GLU A 73 -12.36 -14.01 1.86
C GLU A 73 -11.68 -13.71 3.20
N GLN A 74 -12.45 -13.68 4.29
CA GLN A 74 -11.93 -13.44 5.65
C GLN A 74 -11.04 -12.19 5.75
N ASN A 75 -11.41 -11.12 5.03
CA ASN A 75 -10.63 -9.88 4.96
C ASN A 75 -9.20 -10.09 4.43
N LYS A 76 -8.99 -11.01 3.51
CA LYS A 76 -7.70 -11.18 2.82
C LYS A 76 -7.28 -9.87 2.15
N THR A 77 -6.04 -9.45 2.40
CA THR A 77 -5.44 -8.29 1.73
C THR A 77 -5.13 -8.67 0.28
N ILE A 78 -5.60 -7.85 -0.67
CA ILE A 78 -5.47 -8.14 -2.11
C ILE A 78 -4.68 -7.10 -2.90
N GLY A 79 -4.37 -5.95 -2.30
CA GLY A 79 -3.72 -4.87 -3.01
C GLY A 79 -3.73 -3.59 -2.21
N VAL A 80 -3.32 -2.53 -2.91
CA VAL A 80 -3.25 -1.18 -2.36
C VAL A 80 -3.90 -0.18 -3.29
N VAL A 81 -4.51 0.85 -2.70
CA VAL A 81 -5.01 2.03 -3.42
C VAL A 81 -4.85 3.23 -2.52
N GLY A 82 -4.61 4.41 -3.08
CA GLY A 82 -4.73 5.62 -2.29
C GLY A 82 -4.10 6.82 -2.94
N LEU A 83 -3.93 7.83 -2.09
CA LEU A 83 -3.46 9.14 -2.46
C LEU A 83 -1.96 9.24 -2.21
N VAL A 84 -1.23 9.85 -3.15
CA VAL A 84 0.21 10.07 -3.03
C VAL A 84 0.54 11.52 -3.35
N LYS A 85 1.23 12.18 -2.42
CA LYS A 85 1.83 13.49 -2.68
C LYS A 85 3.22 13.28 -3.26
N ARG A 86 3.36 13.54 -4.55
CA ARG A 86 4.65 13.54 -5.25
C ARG A 86 5.23 14.94 -5.23
N LYS A 87 6.55 15.06 -5.18
CA LYS A 87 7.22 16.38 -5.15
C LYS A 87 7.06 17.09 -6.50
N GLU A 88 6.97 16.30 -7.55
CA GLU A 88 6.93 16.71 -8.95
C GLU A 88 5.53 17.12 -9.40
N LEU A 89 4.49 16.87 -8.58
CA LEU A 89 3.11 17.17 -8.93
C LEU A 89 2.53 18.28 -8.04
N GLU A 90 1.88 19.25 -8.68
CA GLU A 90 1.17 20.34 -8.01
C GLU A 90 0.05 19.78 -7.11
N HIS A 91 -0.75 18.87 -7.66
CA HIS A 91 -1.87 18.25 -6.97
C HIS A 91 -1.56 16.82 -6.50
N VAL A 92 -2.45 16.30 -5.66
CA VAL A 92 -2.38 14.93 -5.16
C VAL A 92 -2.71 13.96 -6.28
N ASP A 93 -1.95 12.87 -6.36
CA ASP A 93 -2.13 11.81 -7.35
C ASP A 93 -2.82 10.59 -6.72
N ILE A 94 -3.40 9.74 -7.55
CA ILE A 94 -4.03 8.49 -7.16
C ILE A 94 -3.28 7.32 -7.77
N GLY A 95 -3.00 6.30 -6.95
CA GLY A 95 -2.36 5.08 -7.41
C GLY A 95 -3.04 3.83 -6.88
N PHE A 96 -2.80 2.71 -7.55
CA PHE A 96 -3.19 1.38 -7.09
C PHE A 96 -2.18 0.30 -7.54
N GLY A 97 -2.23 -0.86 -6.89
CA GLY A 97 -1.43 -2.03 -7.25
C GLY A 97 -1.99 -3.30 -6.64
N PHE A 98 -1.94 -4.40 -7.41
CA PHE A 98 -2.48 -5.73 -7.07
C PHE A 98 -1.50 -6.82 -7.50
#